data_AF-A0A1M5JGE5-F1
#
_entry.id   AF-A0A1M5JGE5-F1
#
_cell.length_a   1.000
_cell.length_b   1.000
_cell.length_c   1.000
_cell.angle_alpha   90.00
_cell.angle_beta   90.00
_cell.angle_gamma   90.00
#
_symmetry.space_group_name_H-M   'P 1'
#
loop_
_entity.id
_entity.type
_entity.pdbx_description
1 polymer ?
#
loop_
_entity_poly.entity_id
_entity_poly.type
_entity_poly.pdbx_seq_one_letter_code
_entity_poly.pdbx_strand_id
1 'polypeptide(L)'
;MYKTFSELKKELRREIPQLKKIKIALLGDTATQFLNIALRGTAVNDGFDFEIFEADFGQISRQILDPTSEYYEFNPDYTIIFESTHKLLSQYYKSYDSQAIFAEQKISYIEDLYRTIQSRTKSRVIYCNFPGIDNQVFGNFAGKIESSFVFQLNKLNYLLSAQIAMHHDNFFIADLLSIQNKWGRDFMFSPSIYVNTEMVLSLDALPIVAHHITGIISSLEGKFKKCLILDLDNTTWGGIIGDDGLEKIQIGSLGIGKAFTEFQYWIKALQRRGVILAVCSKNDEDKAREPFEKHPDMVLKMEDIAVFVANWDNKADNIRKIQSILNIGFDSIVFLDDNPFERNIVRENLPEVCVPELPEDPAGYLEYLYGLNLFETASFSENDAERTKQYQVEAQRAVDLDSFTNVEDFLKSMNMTSDVKAFDSFSKPRVSQLTQRSNQFNLRTVRYAEQDVDLLIKSDDHYTLSFTLKDKYGDNGLICVIVLEKKSPETLFIDTWLMSCRVLKRGMEDFTLNTIVETAKKNGYQYVVGEYLPTAKNQMVRDHYERLGFSAKEDQWILNVNEYQTKEVFINPNL
;
A
#
# COMPACT_ATOMS: atom_id res chain seq x y z
N MET A 1 -7.92 -11.15 13.06
CA MET A 1 -7.11 -12.02 13.93
C MET A 1 -6.19 -12.85 13.06
N TYR A 2 -4.91 -13.00 13.44
CA TYR A 2 -3.97 -13.82 12.69
C TYR A 2 -4.38 -15.30 12.72
N LYS A 3 -4.21 -15.99 11.59
CA LYS A 3 -4.36 -17.46 11.55
C LYS A 3 -3.24 -18.09 12.39
N THR A 4 -3.52 -19.22 13.01
CA THR A 4 -2.50 -20.05 13.66
C THR A 4 -1.57 -20.67 12.61
N PHE A 5 -0.36 -21.07 13.04
CA PHE A 5 0.58 -21.75 12.14
C PHE A 5 -0.01 -23.03 11.50
N SER A 6 -0.82 -23.77 12.26
CA SER A 6 -1.52 -24.97 11.78
C SER A 6 -2.54 -24.64 10.69
N GLU A 7 -3.28 -23.54 10.83
CA GLU A 7 -4.21 -23.05 9.80
C GLU A 7 -3.48 -22.60 8.54
N LEU A 8 -2.40 -21.82 8.66
CA LEU A 8 -1.57 -21.43 7.51
C LEU A 8 -1.03 -22.64 6.74
N LYS A 9 -0.59 -23.68 7.46
CA LYS A 9 -0.15 -24.94 6.85
C LYS A 9 -1.28 -25.68 6.11
N LYS A 10 -2.52 -25.57 6.58
CA LYS A 10 -3.70 -26.13 5.89
C LYS A 10 -4.05 -25.34 4.63
N GLU A 11 -3.90 -24.02 4.64
CA GLU A 11 -4.16 -23.17 3.45
C GLU A 11 -3.32 -23.58 2.24
N LEU A 12 -2.07 -24.01 2.47
CA LEU A 12 -1.18 -24.50 1.40
C LEU A 12 -1.71 -25.71 0.63
N ARG A 13 -2.72 -26.41 1.15
CA ARG A 13 -3.35 -27.56 0.49
C ARG A 13 -4.57 -27.17 -0.34
N ARG A 14 -5.02 -25.92 -0.27
CA ARG A 14 -6.18 -25.44 -1.03
C ARG A 14 -5.75 -25.13 -2.45
N GLU A 15 -6.41 -25.73 -3.42
CA GLU A 15 -6.27 -25.33 -4.82
C GLU A 15 -7.10 -24.07 -5.04
N ILE A 16 -6.43 -22.91 -5.08
CA ILE A 16 -7.05 -21.64 -5.43
C ILE A 16 -6.63 -21.30 -6.87
N PRO A 17 -7.58 -21.28 -7.84
CA PRO A 17 -7.25 -20.91 -9.21
C PRO A 17 -6.82 -19.43 -9.29
N GLN A 18 -5.88 -19.14 -10.19
CA GLN A 18 -5.47 -17.78 -10.60
C GLN A 18 -4.70 -16.92 -9.56
N LEU A 19 -3.89 -17.54 -8.68
CA LEU A 19 -2.96 -16.80 -7.82
C LEU A 19 -1.84 -16.15 -8.64
N LYS A 20 -1.49 -14.89 -8.32
CA LYS A 20 -0.32 -14.23 -8.92
C LYS A 20 0.95 -14.82 -8.33
N LYS A 21 1.80 -15.39 -9.18
CA LYS A 21 3.13 -15.90 -8.79
C LYS A 21 4.07 -14.76 -8.45
N ILE A 22 4.81 -14.90 -7.36
CA ILE A 22 5.85 -13.96 -6.92
C ILE A 22 7.06 -14.78 -6.46
N LYS A 23 8.23 -14.47 -7.02
CA LYS A 23 9.48 -15.15 -6.69
C LYS A 23 10.17 -14.44 -5.53
N ILE A 24 10.41 -15.18 -4.45
CA ILE A 24 11.00 -14.64 -3.23
C ILE A 24 12.26 -15.44 -2.88
N ALA A 25 13.36 -14.75 -2.61
CA ALA A 25 14.51 -15.35 -1.95
C ALA A 25 14.42 -15.07 -0.45
N LEU A 26 14.52 -16.11 0.38
CA LEU A 26 14.57 -16.03 1.84
C LEU A 26 15.96 -16.44 2.31
N LEU A 27 16.73 -15.48 2.82
CA LEU A 27 18.08 -15.70 3.31
C LEU A 27 18.15 -15.41 4.81
N GLY A 28 18.46 -16.43 5.60
CA GLY A 28 18.50 -16.34 7.07
C GLY A 28 19.83 -16.78 7.69
N ASP A 29 20.15 -16.21 8.85
CA ASP A 29 21.22 -16.71 9.74
C ASP A 29 20.71 -17.71 10.80
N THR A 30 19.42 -18.04 10.71
CA THR A 30 18.68 -18.97 11.55
C THR A 30 17.84 -19.92 10.69
N ALA A 31 17.27 -20.96 11.31
CA ALA A 31 16.40 -21.89 10.60
C ALA A 31 15.10 -21.19 10.13
N THR A 32 14.86 -21.13 8.82
CA THR A 32 13.77 -20.38 8.19
C THR A 32 12.62 -21.23 7.65
N GLN A 33 12.66 -22.55 7.80
CA GLN A 33 11.75 -23.47 7.11
C GLN A 33 10.29 -23.24 7.52
N PHE A 34 10.03 -22.93 8.79
CA PHE A 34 8.66 -22.63 9.24
C PHE A 34 8.25 -21.20 8.92
N LEU A 35 9.19 -20.26 8.80
CA LEU A 35 8.88 -18.92 8.27
C LEU A 35 8.47 -19.00 6.80
N ASN A 36 9.16 -19.82 6.00
CA ASN A 36 8.79 -20.13 4.61
C ASN A 36 7.34 -20.66 4.53
N ILE A 37 6.99 -21.67 5.35
CA ILE A 37 5.62 -22.20 5.41
C ILE A 37 4.60 -21.11 5.79
N ALA A 38 4.91 -20.28 6.79
CA ALA A 38 4.02 -19.22 7.25
C ALA A 38 3.83 -18.15 6.16
N LEU A 39 4.90 -17.70 5.50
CA LEU A 39 4.84 -16.75 4.39
C LEU A 39 3.96 -17.26 3.25
N ARG A 40 4.19 -18.48 2.78
CA ARG A 40 3.40 -19.08 1.71
C ARG A 40 1.93 -19.22 2.12
N GLY A 41 1.65 -19.67 3.35
CA GLY A 41 0.28 -19.85 3.84
C GLY A 41 -0.48 -18.52 4.00
N THR A 42 0.22 -17.46 4.40
CA THR A 42 -0.35 -16.12 4.51
C THR A 42 -0.64 -15.54 3.11
N ALA A 43 0.32 -15.66 2.18
CA ALA A 43 0.22 -15.14 0.82
C ALA A 43 -1.00 -15.66 0.04
N VAL A 44 -1.38 -16.92 0.26
CA VAL A 44 -2.57 -17.54 -0.36
C VAL A 44 -3.84 -16.74 -0.04
N ASN A 45 -3.99 -16.24 1.19
CA ASN A 45 -5.15 -15.43 1.59
C ASN A 45 -5.15 -14.04 0.96
N ASP A 46 -3.95 -13.52 0.68
CA ASP A 46 -3.76 -12.24 0.01
C ASP A 46 -3.84 -12.38 -1.52
N GLY A 47 -4.06 -13.60 -2.05
CA GLY A 47 -4.21 -13.88 -3.48
C GLY A 47 -2.89 -13.94 -4.24
N PHE A 48 -1.83 -14.43 -3.59
CA PHE A 48 -0.50 -14.63 -4.16
C PHE A 48 -0.04 -16.09 -4.01
N ASP A 49 0.80 -16.53 -4.95
CA ASP A 49 1.53 -17.78 -4.90
C ASP A 49 3.02 -17.47 -4.75
N PHE A 50 3.53 -17.58 -3.52
CA PHE A 50 4.93 -17.33 -3.23
C PHE A 50 5.77 -18.56 -3.61
N GLU A 51 6.56 -18.41 -4.67
CA GLU A 51 7.63 -19.32 -5.03
C GLU A 51 8.87 -18.89 -4.25
N ILE A 52 9.25 -19.65 -3.22
CA ILE A 52 10.33 -19.26 -2.30
C ILE A 52 11.58 -20.12 -2.54
N PHE A 53 12.67 -19.47 -2.95
CA PHE A 53 14.02 -20.00 -2.80
C PHE A 53 14.48 -19.74 -1.36
N GLU A 54 14.79 -20.81 -0.62
CA GLU A 54 15.29 -20.73 0.75
C GLU A 54 16.77 -21.07 0.75
N ALA A 55 17.62 -20.11 1.13
CA ALA A 55 19.05 -20.35 1.26
C ALA A 55 19.34 -21.24 2.47
N ASP A 56 20.37 -22.09 2.34
CA ASP A 56 20.91 -22.83 3.47
C ASP A 56 21.30 -21.90 4.64
N PHE A 57 21.16 -22.42 5.85
CA PHE A 57 21.47 -21.72 7.09
C PHE A 57 22.85 -21.03 7.05
N GLY A 58 22.86 -19.73 7.36
CA GLY A 58 24.09 -18.94 7.49
C GLY A 58 24.79 -18.62 6.17
N GLN A 59 24.14 -18.83 5.02
CA GLN A 59 24.74 -18.59 3.70
C GLN A 59 24.36 -17.25 3.05
N ILE A 60 23.86 -16.27 3.82
CA ILE A 60 23.43 -14.96 3.30
C ILE A 60 24.49 -14.33 2.39
N SER A 61 25.70 -14.07 2.90
CA SER A 61 26.76 -13.43 2.11
C SER A 61 27.24 -14.33 0.97
N ARG A 62 27.27 -15.65 1.16
CA ARG A 62 27.73 -16.58 0.13
C ARG A 62 26.82 -16.51 -1.11
N GLN A 63 25.50 -16.55 -0.90
CA GLN A 63 24.52 -16.50 -1.97
C GLN A 63 24.53 -15.14 -2.68
N ILE A 64 24.71 -14.03 -1.94
CA ILE A 64 24.71 -12.68 -2.52
C ILE A 64 26.04 -12.34 -3.22
N LEU A 65 27.19 -12.73 -2.67
CA LEU A 65 28.47 -12.29 -3.22
C LEU A 65 28.88 -13.11 -4.46
N ASP A 66 28.55 -14.40 -4.50
CA ASP A 66 28.84 -15.29 -5.63
C ASP A 66 27.85 -15.05 -6.79
N PRO A 67 28.27 -14.52 -7.95
CA PRO A 67 27.38 -14.28 -9.09
C PRO A 67 26.79 -15.56 -9.70
N THR A 68 27.37 -16.72 -9.38
CA THR A 68 26.96 -18.04 -9.93
C THR A 68 26.06 -18.83 -8.97
N SER A 69 25.63 -18.20 -7.88
CA SER A 69 24.80 -18.83 -6.86
C SER A 69 23.37 -19.11 -7.34
N GLU A 70 22.71 -20.04 -6.64
CA GLU A 70 21.30 -20.40 -6.85
C GLU A 70 20.38 -19.18 -6.67
N TYR A 71 20.75 -18.22 -5.81
CA TYR A 71 20.03 -16.97 -5.63
C TYR A 71 19.90 -16.19 -6.95
N TYR A 72 20.97 -16.08 -7.74
CA TYR A 72 20.95 -15.36 -9.01
C TYR A 72 20.29 -16.16 -10.13
N GLU A 73 20.46 -17.48 -10.16
CA GLU A 73 19.72 -18.37 -11.06
C GLU A 73 18.21 -18.25 -10.82
N PHE A 74 17.80 -18.15 -9.56
CA PHE A 74 16.41 -18.01 -9.18
C PHE A 74 15.81 -16.65 -9.59
N ASN A 75 16.60 -15.59 -9.77
CA ASN A 75 16.14 -14.25 -10.18
C ASN A 75 14.88 -13.77 -9.42
N PRO A 76 14.97 -13.52 -8.10
CA PRO A 76 13.82 -13.20 -7.26
C PRO A 76 13.27 -11.78 -7.48
N ASP A 77 11.96 -11.63 -7.45
CA ASP A 77 11.27 -10.33 -7.40
C ASP A 77 11.54 -9.62 -6.06
N TYR A 78 11.58 -10.40 -4.97
CA TYR A 78 11.81 -9.91 -3.61
C TYR A 78 12.91 -10.72 -2.90
N THR A 79 13.75 -10.03 -2.16
CA THR A 79 14.80 -10.64 -1.32
C THR A 79 14.54 -10.32 0.14
N ILE A 80 14.14 -11.32 0.92
CA ILE A 80 13.96 -11.22 2.38
C ILE A 80 15.26 -11.63 3.05
N ILE A 81 15.83 -10.72 3.84
CA ILE A 81 17.00 -10.99 4.67
C ILE A 81 16.57 -11.02 6.13
N PHE A 82 16.83 -12.14 6.80
CA PHE A 82 16.53 -12.34 8.22
C PHE A 82 17.80 -12.65 9.02
N GLU A 83 18.37 -11.62 9.62
CA GLU A 83 19.46 -11.76 10.60
C GLU A 83 18.92 -11.57 12.01
N SER A 84 19.15 -12.55 12.87
CA SER A 84 18.56 -12.56 14.21
C SER A 84 19.40 -11.79 15.22
N THR A 85 18.75 -11.06 16.14
CA THR A 85 19.45 -10.43 17.28
C THR A 85 20.21 -11.45 18.12
N HIS A 86 19.74 -12.71 18.19
CA HIS A 86 20.42 -13.79 18.90
C HIS A 86 21.80 -14.11 18.31
N LYS A 87 21.90 -14.25 16.98
CA LYS A 87 23.19 -14.47 16.32
C LYS A 87 24.05 -13.21 16.36
N LEU A 88 23.44 -12.04 16.22
CA LEU A 88 24.12 -10.75 16.35
C LEU A 88 24.78 -10.59 17.74
N LEU A 89 24.09 -10.98 18.82
CA LEU A 89 24.65 -10.98 20.17
C LEU A 89 25.86 -11.92 20.30
N SER A 90 25.81 -13.10 19.66
CA SER A 90 26.97 -14.02 19.62
C SER A 90 28.16 -13.41 18.85
N GLN A 91 27.90 -12.72 17.74
CA GLN A 91 28.93 -12.00 16.98
C GLN A 91 29.54 -10.86 17.82
N TYR A 92 28.70 -10.08 18.49
CA TYR A 92 29.12 -9.00 19.38
C TYR A 92 30.07 -9.48 20.50
N TYR A 93 29.78 -10.64 21.09
CA TYR A 93 30.67 -11.23 22.10
C TYR A 93 32.01 -11.72 21.53
N LYS A 94 32.11 -11.97 20.22
CA LYS A 94 33.37 -12.36 19.58
C LYS A 94 34.20 -11.16 19.12
N SER A 95 33.62 -9.96 19.03
CA SER A 95 34.24 -8.74 18.52
C SER A 95 34.76 -7.83 19.65
N TYR A 96 35.48 -8.37 20.64
CA TYR A 96 35.90 -7.65 21.86
C TYR A 96 36.60 -6.31 21.59
N ASP A 97 37.52 -6.27 20.62
CA ASP A 97 38.32 -5.08 20.32
C ASP A 97 37.57 -4.02 19.50
N SER A 98 36.37 -4.33 18.98
CA SER A 98 35.60 -3.44 18.10
C SER A 98 34.15 -3.22 18.53
N GLN A 99 33.79 -3.56 19.78
CA GLN A 99 32.41 -3.42 20.27
C GLN A 99 31.84 -2.00 20.18
N ALA A 100 32.67 -0.96 20.31
CA ALA A 100 32.24 0.44 20.23
C ALA A 100 31.77 0.86 18.81
N ILE A 101 32.21 0.17 17.77
CA ILE A 101 31.88 0.43 16.36
C ILE A 101 31.09 -0.71 15.73
N PHE A 102 30.52 -1.60 16.54
CA PHE A 102 29.86 -2.81 16.08
C PHE A 102 28.66 -2.51 15.17
N ALA A 103 27.87 -1.49 15.53
CA ALA A 103 26.75 -1.02 14.72
C ALA A 103 27.19 -0.49 13.36
N GLU A 104 28.26 0.31 13.31
CA GLU A 104 28.84 0.82 12.07
C GLU A 104 29.37 -0.29 11.16
N GLN A 105 30.10 -1.25 11.74
CA GLN A 105 30.60 -2.39 10.96
C GLN A 105 29.44 -3.21 10.38
N LYS A 106 28.39 -3.40 11.17
CA LYS A 106 27.21 -4.17 10.74
C LYS A 106 26.40 -3.43 9.67
N ILE A 107 26.22 -2.11 9.79
CA ILE A 107 25.48 -1.35 8.77
C ILE A 107 26.24 -1.29 7.45
N SER A 108 27.57 -1.11 7.47
CA SER A 108 28.38 -1.16 6.26
C SER A 108 28.26 -2.51 5.55
N TYR A 109 28.27 -3.61 6.31
CA TYR A 109 28.01 -4.94 5.74
C TYR A 109 26.63 -5.06 5.09
N ILE A 110 25.56 -4.55 5.73
CA ILE A 110 24.20 -4.58 5.17
C ILE A 110 24.13 -3.74 3.89
N GLU A 111 24.77 -2.57 3.88
CA GLU A 111 24.83 -1.70 2.71
C GLU A 111 25.56 -2.36 1.53
N ASP A 112 26.67 -3.05 1.79
CA ASP A 112 27.41 -3.79 0.76
C ASP A 112 26.59 -4.93 0.15
N LEU A 113 25.84 -5.67 0.97
CA LEU A 113 24.89 -6.68 0.47
C LEU A 113 23.83 -6.05 -0.42
N TYR A 114 23.21 -4.97 0.04
CA TYR A 114 22.19 -4.25 -0.72
C TYR A 114 22.73 -3.76 -2.07
N ARG A 115 23.88 -3.07 -2.07
CA ARG A 115 24.54 -2.59 -3.30
C ARG A 115 24.84 -3.74 -4.26
N THR A 116 25.31 -4.88 -3.74
CA THR A 116 25.59 -6.07 -4.56
C THR A 116 24.32 -6.62 -5.21
N ILE A 117 23.22 -6.73 -4.46
CA ILE A 117 21.90 -7.17 -4.97
C ILE A 117 21.44 -6.23 -6.09
N GLN A 118 21.44 -4.91 -5.85
CA GLN A 118 20.96 -3.92 -6.81
C GLN A 118 21.85 -3.78 -8.04
N SER A 119 23.15 -4.10 -7.93
CA SER A 119 24.06 -4.07 -9.08
C SER A 119 23.82 -5.21 -10.09
N ARG A 120 23.10 -6.26 -9.67
CA ARG A 120 22.93 -7.51 -10.44
C ARG A 120 21.47 -7.87 -10.70
N THR A 121 20.55 -7.37 -9.90
CA THR A 121 19.12 -7.71 -9.96
C THR A 121 18.26 -6.48 -9.78
N LYS A 122 16.97 -6.61 -10.11
CA LYS A 122 15.94 -5.61 -9.78
C LYS A 122 15.15 -5.98 -8.51
N SER A 123 15.69 -6.90 -7.70
CA SER A 123 14.99 -7.46 -6.55
C SER A 123 14.77 -6.39 -5.48
N ARG A 124 13.55 -6.28 -4.96
CA ARG A 124 13.25 -5.38 -3.83
C ARG A 124 13.67 -6.05 -2.53
N VAL A 125 14.45 -5.36 -1.71
CA VAL A 125 15.03 -5.93 -0.48
C VAL A 125 14.10 -5.65 0.71
N ILE A 126 13.71 -6.69 1.43
CA ILE A 126 12.98 -6.61 2.70
C ILE A 126 13.92 -7.11 3.80
N TYR A 127 14.35 -6.22 4.68
CA TYR A 127 15.30 -6.53 5.74
C TYR A 127 14.58 -6.56 7.09
N CYS A 128 14.67 -7.69 7.79
CA CYS A 128 14.13 -7.81 9.14
C CYS A 128 15.02 -7.06 10.13
N ASN A 129 14.49 -6.03 10.80
CA ASN A 129 15.26 -5.31 11.81
C ASN A 129 15.43 -6.12 13.10
N PHE A 130 16.15 -5.54 14.07
CA PHE A 130 16.66 -6.29 15.21
C PHE A 130 15.86 -6.01 16.47
N PRO A 131 14.97 -6.92 16.92
CA PRO A 131 14.27 -6.77 18.19
C PRO A 131 15.26 -6.73 19.37
N GLY A 132 14.95 -5.93 20.39
CA GLY A 132 15.81 -5.71 21.55
C GLY A 132 16.10 -6.99 22.34
N ILE A 133 17.36 -7.23 22.69
CA ILE A 133 17.76 -8.18 23.74
C ILE A 133 18.54 -7.39 24.79
N ASP A 134 17.92 -7.18 25.96
CA ASP A 134 18.63 -6.66 27.13
C ASP A 134 19.36 -7.82 27.82
N ASN A 135 20.68 -7.86 27.65
CA ASN A 135 21.54 -8.88 28.24
C ASN A 135 21.89 -8.60 29.71
N GLN A 136 21.40 -7.51 30.29
CA GLN A 136 21.57 -7.11 31.70
C GLN A 136 23.03 -6.94 32.17
N VAL A 137 24.02 -6.92 31.27
CA VAL A 137 25.45 -6.81 31.65
C VAL A 137 25.75 -5.50 32.38
N PHE A 138 25.13 -4.40 31.94
CA PHE A 138 25.24 -3.08 32.58
C PHE A 138 23.92 -2.57 33.16
N GLY A 139 22.85 -3.38 33.09
CA GLY A 139 21.47 -2.94 33.38
C GLY A 139 21.12 -1.61 32.68
N ASN A 140 20.40 -0.73 33.38
CA ASN A 140 20.04 0.61 32.87
C ASN A 140 21.24 1.51 32.52
N PHE A 141 22.44 1.19 33.03
CA PHE A 141 23.65 1.96 32.71
C PHE A 141 24.16 1.69 31.29
N ALA A 142 23.67 0.64 30.61
CA ALA A 142 24.06 0.30 29.24
C ALA A 142 23.92 1.49 28.27
N GLY A 143 22.88 2.32 28.42
CA GLY A 143 22.66 3.51 27.59
C GLY A 143 23.75 4.60 27.73
N LYS A 144 24.62 4.52 28.75
CA LYS A 144 25.77 5.40 28.94
C LYS A 144 27.10 4.76 28.50
N ILE A 145 27.09 3.49 28.13
CA ILE A 145 28.27 2.76 27.68
C ILE A 145 28.14 2.51 26.19
N GLU A 146 28.87 3.29 25.38
CA GLU A 146 28.84 3.20 23.92
C GLU A 146 29.16 1.80 23.42
N SER A 147 30.12 1.10 24.04
CA SER A 147 30.47 -0.27 23.66
C SER A 147 29.46 -1.33 24.08
N SER A 148 28.42 -1.01 24.86
CA SER A 148 27.46 -2.01 25.33
C SER A 148 26.57 -2.52 24.19
N PHE A 149 26.16 -3.80 24.27
CA PHE A 149 25.31 -4.40 23.26
C PHE A 149 23.99 -3.63 23.07
N VAL A 150 23.33 -3.22 24.17
CA VAL A 150 22.06 -2.48 24.10
C VAL A 150 22.23 -1.14 23.37
N PHE A 151 23.32 -0.41 23.66
CA PHE A 151 23.62 0.83 22.95
C PHE A 151 23.86 0.58 21.45
N GLN A 152 24.70 -0.41 21.13
CA GLN A 152 25.03 -0.76 19.74
C GLN A 152 23.83 -1.27 18.95
N LEU A 153 22.94 -2.04 19.57
CA LEU A 153 21.72 -2.55 18.93
C LEU A 153 20.74 -1.41 18.62
N ASN A 154 20.52 -0.49 19.56
CA ASN A 154 19.67 0.68 19.35
C ASN A 154 20.25 1.58 18.25
N LYS A 155 21.57 1.80 18.27
CA LYS A 155 22.30 2.52 17.23
C LYS A 155 22.14 1.85 15.87
N LEU A 156 22.29 0.52 15.79
CA LEU A 156 22.15 -0.24 14.54
C LEU A 156 20.75 -0.09 13.93
N ASN A 157 19.68 -0.22 14.73
CA ASN A 157 18.31 -0.03 14.22
C ASN A 157 18.07 1.41 13.73
N TYR A 158 18.63 2.41 14.42
CA TYR A 158 18.59 3.80 13.94
C TYR A 158 19.33 3.95 12.60
N LEU A 159 20.54 3.42 12.48
CA LEU A 159 21.35 3.50 11.26
C LEU A 159 20.70 2.76 10.09
N LEU A 160 20.05 1.62 10.33
CA LEU A 160 19.31 0.87 9.31
C LEU A 160 18.24 1.73 8.64
N SER A 161 17.47 2.48 9.44
CA SER A 161 16.47 3.41 8.93
C SER A 161 17.12 4.65 8.29
N ALA A 162 18.01 5.31 9.03
CA ALA A 162 18.52 6.64 8.67
C ALA A 162 19.53 6.63 7.51
N GLN A 163 20.32 5.56 7.35
CA GLN A 163 21.36 5.48 6.32
C GLN A 163 20.95 4.66 5.09
N ILE A 164 20.11 3.64 5.27
CA ILE A 164 19.73 2.72 4.18
C ILE A 164 18.29 2.98 3.74
N ALA A 165 17.30 2.68 4.60
CA ALA A 165 15.90 2.69 4.18
C ALA A 165 15.40 4.06 3.68
N MET A 166 15.79 5.15 4.33
CA MET A 166 15.40 6.51 3.91
C MET A 166 16.02 6.96 2.57
N HIS A 167 17.13 6.34 2.15
CA HIS A 167 17.88 6.73 0.95
C HIS A 167 17.69 5.78 -0.22
N HIS A 168 16.94 4.69 -0.03
CA HIS A 168 16.81 3.60 -0.97
C HIS A 168 15.36 3.13 -1.09
N ASP A 169 14.66 3.59 -2.13
CA ASP A 169 13.24 3.30 -2.36
C ASP A 169 12.92 1.80 -2.53
N ASN A 170 13.91 0.98 -2.88
CA ASN A 170 13.80 -0.46 -3.04
C ASN A 170 14.25 -1.26 -1.80
N PHE A 171 14.48 -0.60 -0.66
CA PHE A 171 14.83 -1.21 0.62
C PHE A 171 13.72 -0.96 1.66
N PHE A 172 13.14 -2.04 2.15
CA PHE A 172 12.03 -2.03 3.09
C PHE A 172 12.43 -2.71 4.40
N ILE A 173 11.94 -2.19 5.53
CA ILE A 173 12.18 -2.79 6.84
C ILE A 173 10.96 -3.59 7.25
N ALA A 174 11.14 -4.89 7.51
CA ALA A 174 10.19 -5.66 8.30
C ALA A 174 10.48 -5.43 9.80
N ASP A 175 9.60 -4.71 10.48
CA ASP A 175 9.83 -4.19 11.83
C ASP A 175 9.52 -5.22 12.94
N LEU A 176 10.39 -6.22 13.07
CA LEU A 176 10.33 -7.23 14.12
C LEU A 176 10.50 -6.61 15.52
N LEU A 177 11.20 -5.48 15.66
CA LEU A 177 11.32 -4.75 16.91
C LEU A 177 9.94 -4.29 17.41
N SER A 178 9.15 -3.64 16.56
CA SER A 178 7.79 -3.21 16.93
C SER A 178 6.85 -4.40 17.20
N ILE A 179 6.98 -5.50 16.46
CA ILE A 179 6.24 -6.74 16.77
C ILE A 179 6.61 -7.25 18.17
N GLN A 180 7.89 -7.32 18.51
CA GLN A 180 8.32 -7.74 19.85
C GLN A 180 7.88 -6.76 20.95
N ASN A 181 7.83 -5.45 20.68
CA ASN A 181 7.34 -4.47 21.66
C ASN A 181 5.87 -4.72 22.02
N LYS A 182 5.07 -5.18 21.07
CA LYS A 182 3.66 -5.52 21.31
C LYS A 182 3.48 -6.86 22.01
N TRP A 183 4.15 -7.90 21.52
CA TRP A 183 3.90 -9.28 21.96
C TRP A 183 4.83 -9.77 23.07
N GLY A 184 5.97 -9.10 23.25
CA GLY A 184 7.00 -9.48 24.20
C GLY A 184 7.93 -10.58 23.68
N ARG A 185 9.15 -10.60 24.20
CA ARG A 185 10.16 -11.59 23.81
C ARG A 185 9.77 -13.01 24.21
N ASP A 186 9.09 -13.18 25.35
CA ASP A 186 8.68 -14.50 25.86
C ASP A 186 7.63 -15.17 24.97
N PHE A 187 6.82 -14.38 24.27
CA PHE A 187 5.95 -14.87 23.21
C PHE A 187 6.75 -15.16 21.92
N MET A 188 7.63 -14.24 21.54
CA MET A 188 8.36 -14.31 20.26
C MET A 188 9.41 -15.43 20.20
N PHE A 189 10.01 -15.80 21.34
CA PHE A 189 11.16 -16.70 21.39
C PHE A 189 10.95 -17.85 22.38
N SER A 190 11.16 -19.08 21.92
CA SER A 190 11.18 -20.26 22.78
C SER A 190 12.59 -20.84 22.90
N PRO A 191 13.22 -20.78 24.10
CA PRO A 191 14.57 -21.30 24.30
C PRO A 191 14.72 -22.78 23.96
N SER A 192 13.73 -23.60 24.30
CA SER A 192 13.77 -25.04 24.06
C SER A 192 13.72 -25.37 22.57
N ILE A 193 12.91 -24.65 21.80
CA ILE A 193 12.86 -24.81 20.33
C ILE A 193 14.19 -24.36 19.74
N TYR A 194 14.69 -23.18 20.12
CA TYR A 194 15.95 -22.63 19.60
C TYR A 194 17.13 -23.59 19.79
N VAL A 195 17.34 -24.11 21.01
CA VAL A 195 18.49 -24.99 21.30
C VAL A 195 18.47 -26.27 20.46
N ASN A 196 17.28 -26.77 20.09
CA ASN A 196 17.16 -28.03 19.36
C ASN A 196 17.06 -27.85 17.84
N THR A 197 16.73 -26.66 17.35
CA THR A 197 16.35 -26.44 15.94
C THR A 197 16.97 -25.21 15.29
N GLU A 198 17.71 -24.38 16.04
CA GLU A 198 18.27 -23.09 15.59
C GLU A 198 17.20 -22.06 15.14
N MET A 199 15.93 -22.30 15.47
CA MET A 199 14.83 -21.36 15.22
C MET A 199 14.73 -20.31 16.32
N VAL A 200 14.63 -19.03 15.93
CA VAL A 200 14.53 -17.90 16.87
C VAL A 200 13.13 -17.29 16.98
N LEU A 201 12.18 -17.78 16.19
CA LEU A 201 10.78 -17.42 16.26
C LEU A 201 9.97 -18.59 16.82
N SER A 202 9.10 -18.33 17.79
CA SER A 202 8.13 -19.31 18.28
C SER A 202 7.10 -19.65 17.20
N LEU A 203 6.44 -20.79 17.33
CA LEU A 203 5.40 -21.19 16.37
C LEU A 203 4.22 -20.21 16.34
N ASP A 204 3.93 -19.55 17.46
CA ASP A 204 2.83 -18.58 17.58
C ASP A 204 3.21 -17.20 17.02
N ALA A 205 4.50 -16.87 17.00
CA ALA A 205 5.01 -15.63 16.40
C ALA A 205 5.10 -15.68 14.87
N LEU A 206 5.30 -16.86 14.29
CA LEU A 206 5.49 -17.03 12.84
C LEU A 206 4.36 -16.43 11.98
N PRO A 207 3.06 -16.66 12.28
CA PRO A 207 1.97 -16.04 11.51
C PRO A 207 1.98 -14.51 11.55
N ILE A 208 2.38 -13.94 12.69
CA ILE A 208 2.43 -12.48 12.88
C ILE A 208 3.57 -11.90 12.04
N VAL A 209 4.77 -12.46 12.15
CA VAL A 209 5.92 -12.03 11.35
C VAL A 209 5.64 -12.19 9.86
N ALA A 210 5.06 -13.32 9.45
CA ALA A 210 4.69 -13.57 8.06
C ALA A 210 3.65 -12.57 7.55
N HIS A 211 2.65 -12.18 8.37
CA HIS A 211 1.67 -11.16 8.01
C HIS A 211 2.31 -9.80 7.75
N HIS A 212 3.23 -9.35 8.60
CA HIS A 212 3.90 -8.07 8.40
C HIS A 212 4.77 -8.07 7.14
N ILE A 213 5.55 -9.12 6.90
CA ILE A 213 6.37 -9.24 5.68
C ILE A 213 5.49 -9.32 4.42
N THR A 214 4.43 -10.14 4.47
CA THR A 214 3.49 -10.27 3.35
C THR A 214 2.77 -8.96 3.11
N GLY A 215 2.42 -8.20 4.14
CA GLY A 215 1.81 -6.86 4.01
C GLY A 215 2.66 -5.88 3.20
N ILE A 216 3.98 -5.89 3.41
CA ILE A 216 4.93 -5.08 2.62
C ILE A 216 4.85 -5.49 1.15
N ILE A 217 4.95 -6.79 0.85
CA ILE A 217 4.87 -7.32 -0.52
C ILE A 217 3.51 -7.00 -1.15
N SER A 218 2.41 -7.28 -0.45
CA SER A 218 1.04 -6.97 -0.86
C SER A 218 0.88 -5.50 -1.23
N SER A 219 1.43 -4.58 -0.42
CA SER A 219 1.37 -3.15 -0.69
C SER A 219 2.17 -2.75 -1.94
N LEU A 220 3.35 -3.33 -2.15
CA LEU A 220 4.18 -3.14 -3.34
C LEU A 220 3.56 -3.71 -4.61
N GLU A 221 2.71 -4.72 -4.45
CA GLU A 221 1.89 -5.33 -5.50
C GLU A 221 0.54 -4.59 -5.73
N GLY A 222 0.34 -3.48 -5.00
CA GLY A 222 -0.83 -2.59 -5.10
C GLY A 222 -2.09 -3.11 -4.42
N LYS A 223 -1.95 -4.05 -3.48
CA LYS A 223 -3.01 -4.49 -2.56
C LYS A 223 -2.76 -3.91 -1.17
N PHE A 224 -3.49 -2.86 -0.83
CA PHE A 224 -3.43 -2.20 0.48
C PHE A 224 -4.76 -1.49 0.76
N LYS A 225 -5.01 -1.15 2.02
CA LYS A 225 -6.23 -0.45 2.45
C LYS A 225 -6.13 1.05 2.18
N LYS A 226 -7.17 1.61 1.56
CA LYS A 226 -7.26 3.00 1.10
C LYS A 226 -8.27 3.82 1.90
N CYS A 227 -9.28 3.16 2.45
CA CYS A 227 -10.41 3.81 3.11
C CYS A 227 -10.74 3.15 4.44
N LEU A 228 -11.05 3.99 5.42
CA LEU A 228 -11.61 3.64 6.71
C LEU A 228 -13.03 4.19 6.79
N ILE A 229 -14.01 3.29 6.87
CA ILE A 229 -15.41 3.61 7.12
C ILE A 229 -15.68 3.42 8.61
N LEU A 230 -16.30 4.42 9.23
CA LEU A 230 -16.58 4.47 10.66
C LEU A 230 -18.08 4.47 10.89
N ASP A 231 -18.56 3.62 11.80
CA ASP A 231 -19.75 3.94 12.56
C ASP A 231 -19.47 5.11 13.55
N LEU A 232 -20.51 5.65 14.19
CA LEU A 232 -20.42 6.80 15.08
C LEU A 232 -20.63 6.46 16.55
N ASP A 233 -21.86 6.06 16.92
CA ASP A 233 -22.25 5.83 18.31
C ASP A 233 -21.50 4.61 18.88
N ASN A 234 -20.94 4.74 20.09
CA ASN A 234 -20.05 3.75 20.73
C ASN A 234 -18.80 3.32 19.91
N THR A 235 -18.58 3.94 18.76
CA THR A 235 -17.42 3.71 17.89
C THR A 235 -16.47 4.89 17.92
N THR A 236 -16.94 6.11 17.62
CA THR A 236 -16.13 7.34 17.60
C THR A 236 -16.31 8.21 18.84
N TRP A 237 -17.40 8.02 19.58
CA TRP A 237 -17.69 8.55 20.91
C TRP A 237 -18.48 7.49 21.69
N GLY A 238 -18.56 7.61 23.01
CA GLY A 238 -19.45 6.74 23.80
C GLY A 238 -20.86 7.33 23.93
N GLY A 239 -21.88 6.48 23.97
CA GLY A 239 -23.28 6.89 24.02
C GLY A 239 -23.92 7.02 22.63
N ILE A 240 -25.23 7.32 22.62
CA ILE A 240 -26.06 7.40 21.42
C ILE A 240 -26.51 8.85 21.23
N ILE A 241 -26.04 9.52 20.18
CA ILE A 241 -26.30 10.95 19.98
C ILE A 241 -27.80 11.29 19.91
N GLY A 242 -28.60 10.40 19.33
CA GLY A 242 -30.05 10.57 19.21
C GLY A 242 -30.80 10.57 20.55
N ASP A 243 -30.26 9.87 21.55
CA ASP A 243 -30.90 9.67 22.86
C ASP A 243 -30.26 10.54 23.95
N ASP A 244 -28.93 10.59 23.98
CA ASP A 244 -28.15 11.28 25.00
C ASP A 244 -28.02 12.79 24.70
N GLY A 245 -27.98 13.15 23.42
CA GLY A 245 -27.73 14.51 22.96
C GLY A 245 -26.27 14.93 23.06
N LEU A 246 -25.96 16.06 22.41
CA LEU A 246 -24.59 16.55 22.21
C LEU A 246 -23.78 16.70 23.52
N GLU A 247 -24.40 17.08 24.63
CA GLU A 247 -23.71 17.36 25.89
C GLU A 247 -23.30 16.10 26.66
N LYS A 248 -23.86 14.93 26.31
CA LYS A 248 -23.72 13.69 27.10
C LYS A 248 -22.95 12.59 26.39
N ILE A 249 -22.67 12.73 25.09
CA ILE A 249 -21.75 11.82 24.43
C ILE A 249 -20.38 11.86 25.10
N GLN A 250 -19.77 10.69 25.24
CA GLN A 250 -18.53 10.52 25.98
C GLN A 250 -17.35 10.70 25.04
N ILE A 251 -16.78 11.90 25.08
CA ILE A 251 -15.59 12.28 24.35
C ILE A 251 -14.86 13.37 25.13
N GLY A 252 -13.54 13.44 24.99
CA GLY A 252 -12.69 14.40 25.71
C GLY A 252 -11.79 13.71 26.73
N SER A 253 -11.25 14.46 27.68
CA SER A 253 -10.15 13.98 28.53
C SER A 253 -10.57 13.13 29.75
N LEU A 254 -11.88 12.99 30.01
CA LEU A 254 -12.42 12.38 31.22
C LEU A 254 -13.07 11.03 30.95
N GLY A 255 -12.89 10.09 31.90
CA GLY A 255 -13.52 8.77 31.87
C GLY A 255 -13.19 7.99 30.59
N ILE A 256 -14.18 7.23 30.09
CA ILE A 256 -14.05 6.47 28.84
C ILE A 256 -13.97 7.37 27.60
N GLY A 257 -14.40 8.63 27.68
CA GLY A 257 -14.28 9.60 26.60
C GLY A 257 -12.83 9.78 26.12
N LYS A 258 -11.85 9.57 27.01
CA LYS A 258 -10.42 9.62 26.67
C LYS A 258 -10.04 8.55 25.64
N ALA A 259 -10.57 7.33 25.76
CA ALA A 259 -10.30 6.25 24.81
C ALA A 259 -10.80 6.63 23.40
N PHE A 260 -11.99 7.20 23.30
CA PHE A 260 -12.54 7.70 22.04
C PHE A 260 -11.73 8.87 21.46
N THR A 261 -11.28 9.81 22.29
CA THR A 261 -10.42 10.92 21.83
C THR A 261 -9.07 10.42 21.30
N GLU A 262 -8.42 9.49 22.00
CA GLU A 262 -7.17 8.86 21.53
C GLU A 262 -7.38 8.06 20.24
N PHE A 263 -8.51 7.35 20.14
CA PHE A 263 -8.92 6.66 18.93
C PHE A 263 -9.11 7.63 17.75
N GLN A 264 -9.77 8.76 17.96
CA GLN A 264 -9.91 9.80 16.93
C GLN A 264 -8.58 10.44 16.52
N TYR A 265 -7.61 10.60 17.44
CA TYR A 265 -6.27 11.04 17.07
C TYR A 265 -5.58 10.06 16.12
N TRP A 266 -5.72 8.75 16.36
CA TRP A 266 -5.19 7.72 15.46
C TRP A 266 -5.87 7.77 14.08
N ILE A 267 -7.20 7.90 14.03
CA ILE A 267 -7.95 8.07 12.78
C ILE A 267 -7.49 9.33 12.02
N LYS A 268 -7.31 10.45 12.73
CA LYS A 268 -6.84 11.71 12.15
C LYS A 268 -5.41 11.57 11.62
N ALA A 269 -4.55 10.80 12.29
CA ALA A 269 -3.22 10.48 11.78
C ALA A 269 -3.28 9.67 10.48
N LEU A 270 -4.19 8.69 10.37
CA LEU A 270 -4.44 7.96 9.12
C LEU A 270 -4.90 8.90 8.00
N GLN A 271 -5.82 9.82 8.30
CA GLN A 271 -6.31 10.81 7.33
C GLN A 271 -5.19 11.73 6.84
N ARG A 272 -4.34 12.24 7.72
CA ARG A 272 -3.21 13.10 7.36
C ARG A 272 -2.21 12.43 6.43
N ARG A 273 -2.06 11.10 6.51
CA ARG A 273 -1.25 10.31 5.56
C ARG A 273 -2.04 9.78 4.35
N GLY A 274 -3.24 10.30 4.10
CA GLY A 274 -4.00 10.04 2.87
C GLY A 274 -4.95 8.84 2.88
N VAL A 275 -5.27 8.28 4.05
CA VAL A 275 -6.39 7.32 4.17
C VAL A 275 -7.71 8.07 4.09
N ILE A 276 -8.60 7.60 3.23
CA ILE A 276 -9.92 8.21 3.04
C ILE A 276 -10.80 7.85 4.23
N LEU A 277 -11.35 8.86 4.92
CA LEU A 277 -12.33 8.63 5.96
C LEU A 277 -13.74 8.75 5.40
N ALA A 278 -14.62 7.82 5.77
CA ALA A 278 -16.04 7.92 5.49
C ALA A 278 -16.86 7.49 6.71
N VAL A 279 -18.11 7.94 6.78
CA VAL A 279 -19.06 7.60 7.84
C VAL A 279 -20.17 6.74 7.26
N CYS A 280 -20.51 5.67 7.99
CA CYS A 280 -21.65 4.80 7.71
C CYS A 280 -22.38 4.49 9.04
N SER A 281 -23.35 5.32 9.40
CA SER A 281 -24.03 5.24 10.70
C SER A 281 -25.55 5.12 10.57
N LYS A 282 -26.17 4.48 11.57
CA LYS A 282 -27.62 4.43 11.72
C LYS A 282 -28.13 5.58 12.56
N ASN A 283 -28.32 6.73 11.92
CA ASN A 283 -28.74 7.96 12.57
C ASN A 283 -29.50 8.88 11.61
N ASP A 284 -30.22 9.86 12.16
CA ASP A 284 -30.66 11.02 11.40
C ASP A 284 -29.44 11.88 11.03
N GLU A 285 -29.27 12.22 9.75
CA GLU A 285 -28.05 12.88 9.25
C GLU A 285 -27.69 14.15 10.01
N ASP A 286 -28.67 15.03 10.26
CA ASP A 286 -28.45 16.30 10.97
C ASP A 286 -27.93 16.07 12.40
N LYS A 287 -28.42 15.05 13.11
CA LYS A 287 -27.97 14.70 14.46
C LYS A 287 -26.58 14.09 14.44
N ALA A 288 -26.30 13.21 13.48
CA ALA A 288 -24.99 12.57 13.33
C ALA A 288 -23.88 13.59 13.03
N ARG A 289 -24.20 14.66 12.29
CA ARG A 289 -23.25 15.74 11.95
C ARG A 289 -23.00 16.71 13.09
N GLU A 290 -23.99 16.92 13.95
CA GLU A 290 -23.95 17.93 15.02
C GLU A 290 -22.69 17.84 15.91
N PRO A 291 -22.23 16.65 16.36
CA PRO A 291 -20.96 16.52 17.10
C PRO A 291 -19.74 17.06 16.35
N PHE A 292 -19.60 16.75 15.06
CA PHE A 292 -18.46 17.19 14.25
C PHE A 292 -18.41 18.71 14.09
N GLU A 293 -19.58 19.35 14.06
CA GLU A 293 -19.74 20.79 13.83
C GLU A 293 -19.65 21.60 15.13
N LYS A 294 -20.21 21.08 16.23
CA LYS A 294 -20.43 21.87 17.46
C LYS A 294 -19.67 21.37 18.68
N HIS A 295 -19.32 20.08 18.78
CA HIS A 295 -18.68 19.57 19.99
C HIS A 295 -17.21 20.01 20.07
N PRO A 296 -16.78 20.68 21.16
CA PRO A 296 -15.43 21.22 21.28
C PRO A 296 -14.36 20.11 21.32
N ASP A 297 -14.65 19.00 22.00
CA ASP A 297 -13.71 17.88 22.16
C ASP A 297 -13.66 16.90 20.98
N MET A 298 -14.48 17.10 19.93
CA MET A 298 -14.39 16.29 18.71
C MET A 298 -13.08 16.61 17.98
N VAL A 299 -12.22 15.59 17.82
CA VAL A 299 -10.93 15.71 17.13
C VAL A 299 -11.12 15.64 15.62
N LEU A 300 -11.97 14.72 15.17
CA LEU A 300 -12.41 14.62 13.78
C LEU A 300 -13.41 15.74 13.48
N LYS A 301 -13.23 16.40 12.33
CA LYS A 301 -14.10 17.46 11.84
C LYS A 301 -14.72 17.07 10.50
N MET A 302 -15.78 17.76 10.09
CA MET A 302 -16.44 17.47 8.80
C MET A 302 -15.48 17.54 7.61
N GLU A 303 -14.48 18.42 7.66
CA GLU A 303 -13.43 18.54 6.64
C GLU A 303 -12.53 17.30 6.54
N ASP A 304 -12.45 16.46 7.58
CA ASP A 304 -11.66 15.22 7.58
C ASP A 304 -12.41 14.06 6.88
N ILE A 305 -13.74 14.16 6.72
CA ILE A 305 -14.61 13.09 6.20
C ILE A 305 -14.91 13.29 4.72
N ALA A 306 -14.54 12.32 3.88
CA ALA A 306 -14.72 12.39 2.43
C ALA A 306 -16.17 12.12 2.00
N VAL A 307 -16.83 11.13 2.63
CA VAL A 307 -18.22 10.75 2.35
C VAL A 307 -18.92 10.52 3.68
N PHE A 308 -20.05 11.18 3.89
CA PHE A 308 -20.83 11.06 5.12
C PHE A 308 -22.19 10.44 4.79
N VAL A 309 -22.44 9.22 5.29
CA VAL A 309 -23.73 8.54 5.12
C VAL A 309 -24.29 8.19 6.50
N ALA A 310 -25.37 8.86 6.87
CA ALA A 310 -26.13 8.59 8.08
C ALA A 310 -27.61 8.52 7.72
N ASN A 311 -28.20 7.33 7.84
CA ASN A 311 -29.61 7.06 7.59
C ASN A 311 -30.00 5.72 8.24
N TRP A 312 -31.24 5.28 8.08
CA TRP A 312 -31.75 4.05 8.69
C TRP A 312 -31.70 2.82 7.75
N ASP A 313 -31.04 2.93 6.60
CA ASP A 313 -30.85 1.83 5.66
C ASP A 313 -29.79 0.82 6.16
N ASN A 314 -29.68 -0.32 5.48
CA ASN A 314 -28.67 -1.31 5.81
C ASN A 314 -27.25 -0.77 5.52
N LYS A 315 -26.31 -0.94 6.47
CA LYS A 315 -24.91 -0.54 6.32
C LYS A 315 -24.21 -1.18 5.12
N ALA A 316 -24.57 -2.40 4.73
CA ALA A 316 -24.02 -3.02 3.52
C ALA A 316 -24.36 -2.21 2.25
N ASP A 317 -25.60 -1.72 2.12
CA ASP A 317 -26.00 -0.89 0.96
C ASP A 317 -25.37 0.50 1.02
N ASN A 318 -25.28 1.09 2.21
CA ASN A 318 -24.57 2.35 2.40
C ASN A 318 -23.07 2.24 2.07
N ILE A 319 -22.41 1.13 2.43
CA ILE A 319 -21.01 0.88 2.06
C ILE A 319 -20.88 0.70 0.53
N ARG A 320 -21.82 0.05 -0.16
CA ARG A 320 -21.84 0.01 -1.64
C ARG A 320 -21.95 1.41 -2.24
N LYS A 321 -22.81 2.25 -1.68
CA LYS A 321 -22.94 3.65 -2.10
C LYS A 321 -21.63 4.43 -1.89
N ILE A 322 -21.02 4.33 -0.71
CA ILE A 322 -19.72 4.96 -0.40
C ILE A 322 -18.65 4.47 -1.36
N GLN A 323 -18.56 3.16 -1.58
CA GLN A 323 -17.59 2.55 -2.49
C GLN A 323 -17.76 3.05 -3.93
N SER A 324 -19.01 3.18 -4.41
CA SER A 324 -19.31 3.71 -5.74
C SER A 324 -18.90 5.17 -5.89
N ILE A 325 -19.15 6.00 -4.87
CA ILE A 325 -18.74 7.42 -4.86
C ILE A 325 -17.22 7.54 -4.87
N LEU A 326 -16.53 6.75 -4.05
CA LEU A 326 -15.06 6.78 -3.94
C LEU A 326 -14.36 6.11 -5.13
N ASN A 327 -15.07 5.25 -5.87
CA ASN A 327 -14.57 4.45 -6.98
C ASN A 327 -13.26 3.70 -6.62
N ILE A 328 -13.31 2.92 -5.53
CA ILE A 328 -12.21 2.05 -5.05
C ILE A 328 -12.70 0.60 -4.88
N GLY A 329 -11.81 -0.38 -4.80
CA GLY A 329 -12.22 -1.77 -4.56
C GLY A 329 -12.68 -2.01 -3.12
N PHE A 330 -13.68 -2.87 -2.90
CA PHE A 330 -14.11 -3.29 -1.55
C PHE A 330 -12.97 -3.87 -0.71
N ASP A 331 -12.05 -4.58 -1.36
CA ASP A 331 -10.85 -5.14 -0.75
C ASP A 331 -9.86 -4.08 -0.22
N SER A 332 -10.06 -2.81 -0.56
CA SER A 332 -9.29 -1.68 -0.04
C SER A 332 -10.01 -0.91 1.08
N ILE A 333 -11.15 -1.42 1.56
CA ILE A 333 -11.96 -0.79 2.61
C ILE A 333 -11.77 -1.54 3.94
N VAL A 334 -11.69 -0.76 5.02
CA VAL A 334 -11.83 -1.21 6.41
C VAL A 334 -13.11 -0.59 6.97
N PHE A 335 -13.94 -1.38 7.65
CA PHE A 335 -15.13 -0.91 8.32
C PHE A 335 -15.05 -1.20 9.83
N LEU A 336 -15.19 -0.16 10.65
CA LEU A 336 -15.18 -0.24 12.11
C LEU A 336 -16.55 0.09 12.68
N ASP A 337 -17.05 -0.80 13.53
CA ASP A 337 -18.38 -0.74 14.15
C ASP A 337 -18.34 -1.51 15.47
N ASP A 338 -18.86 -0.94 16.55
CA ASP A 338 -18.94 -1.56 17.87
C ASP A 338 -19.96 -2.71 17.91
N ASN A 339 -20.97 -2.67 17.03
CA ASN A 339 -22.08 -3.61 17.03
C ASN A 339 -21.74 -4.89 16.24
N PRO A 340 -21.68 -6.08 16.89
CA PRO A 340 -21.37 -7.34 16.23
C PRO A 340 -22.39 -7.72 15.14
N PHE A 341 -23.65 -7.29 15.27
CA PHE A 341 -24.69 -7.57 14.28
C PHE A 341 -24.41 -6.83 12.95
N GLU A 342 -24.09 -5.54 13.02
CA GLU A 342 -23.74 -4.74 11.85
C GLU A 342 -22.44 -5.25 11.21
N ARG A 343 -21.43 -5.62 12.03
CA ARG A 343 -20.20 -6.26 11.55
C ARG A 343 -20.48 -7.53 10.75
N ASN A 344 -21.34 -8.40 11.26
CA ASN A 344 -21.69 -9.66 10.61
C ASN A 344 -22.44 -9.44 9.30
N ILE A 345 -23.43 -8.52 9.27
CA ILE A 345 -24.15 -8.18 8.04
C ILE A 345 -23.19 -7.74 6.94
N VAL A 346 -22.26 -6.83 7.27
CA VAL A 346 -21.27 -6.35 6.30
C VAL A 346 -20.36 -7.49 5.85
N ARG A 347 -19.88 -8.34 6.76
CA ARG A 347 -19.01 -9.49 6.44
C ARG A 347 -19.68 -10.50 5.51
N GLU A 348 -20.98 -10.76 5.69
CA GLU A 348 -21.73 -11.69 4.84
C GLU A 348 -22.05 -11.11 3.46
N ASN A 349 -22.38 -9.82 3.39
CA ASN A 349 -22.84 -9.18 2.16
C ASN A 349 -21.71 -8.58 1.32
N LEU A 350 -20.56 -8.29 1.93
CA LEU A 350 -19.38 -7.65 1.35
C LEU A 350 -18.11 -8.34 1.87
N PRO A 351 -17.86 -9.60 1.49
CA PRO A 351 -16.78 -10.42 2.06
C PRO A 351 -15.36 -9.86 1.83
N GLU A 352 -15.18 -8.99 0.84
CA GLU A 352 -13.90 -8.33 0.57
C GLU A 352 -13.59 -7.17 1.54
N VAL A 353 -14.60 -6.59 2.18
CA VAL A 353 -14.42 -5.52 3.16
C VAL A 353 -13.76 -6.08 4.42
N CYS A 354 -12.69 -5.43 4.89
CA CYS A 354 -12.08 -5.83 6.16
C CYS A 354 -12.95 -5.31 7.31
N VAL A 355 -13.52 -6.21 8.10
CA VAL A 355 -14.34 -5.90 9.28
C VAL A 355 -13.67 -6.44 10.54
N PRO A 356 -12.78 -5.65 11.18
CA PRO A 356 -12.14 -6.01 12.45
C PRO A 356 -13.17 -6.29 13.55
N GLU A 357 -12.93 -7.37 14.30
CA GLU A 357 -13.71 -7.70 15.50
C GLU A 357 -13.28 -6.82 16.68
N LEU A 358 -13.80 -5.58 16.75
CA LEU A 358 -13.49 -4.68 17.86
C LEU A 358 -13.88 -5.33 19.21
N PRO A 359 -13.05 -5.18 20.26
CA PRO A 359 -13.41 -5.69 21.59
C PRO A 359 -14.64 -4.95 22.13
N GLU A 360 -15.31 -5.48 23.15
CA GLU A 360 -16.49 -4.80 23.73
C GLU A 360 -16.13 -3.52 24.49
N ASP A 361 -14.94 -3.47 25.11
CA ASP A 361 -14.45 -2.29 25.83
C ASP A 361 -13.71 -1.34 24.87
N PRO A 362 -14.18 -0.09 24.67
CA PRO A 362 -13.51 0.92 23.86
C PRO A 362 -12.06 1.20 24.25
N ALA A 363 -11.70 1.00 25.53
CA ALA A 363 -10.32 1.15 25.98
C ALA A 363 -9.37 0.16 25.28
N GLY A 364 -9.88 -0.97 24.77
CA GLY A 364 -9.11 -1.97 24.04
C GLY A 364 -9.03 -1.75 22.53
N TYR A 365 -9.77 -0.80 21.95
CA TYR A 365 -9.87 -0.63 20.49
C TYR A 365 -8.51 -0.43 19.83
N LEU A 366 -7.74 0.55 20.32
CA LEU A 366 -6.43 0.89 19.73
C LEU A 366 -5.43 -0.25 19.85
N GLU A 367 -5.31 -0.85 21.03
CA GLU A 367 -4.39 -1.97 21.23
C GLU A 367 -4.73 -3.16 20.33
N TYR A 368 -6.02 -3.44 20.14
CA TYR A 368 -6.43 -4.46 19.18
C TYR A 368 -6.04 -4.07 17.75
N LEU A 369 -6.35 -2.85 17.30
CA LEU A 369 -6.08 -2.38 15.94
C LEU A 369 -4.58 -2.30 15.60
N TYR A 370 -3.73 -1.92 16.56
CA TYR A 370 -2.27 -1.95 16.41
C TYR A 370 -1.76 -3.35 16.08
N GLY A 371 -2.42 -4.38 16.60
CA GLY A 371 -2.10 -5.78 16.34
C GLY A 371 -2.64 -6.33 15.02
N LEU A 372 -3.21 -5.52 14.13
CA LEU A 372 -3.72 -5.99 12.83
C LEU A 372 -2.91 -5.48 11.64
N ASN A 373 -2.12 -4.41 11.83
CA ASN A 373 -1.37 -3.74 10.76
C ASN A 373 -2.21 -3.44 9.50
N LEU A 374 -3.40 -2.87 9.68
CA LEU A 374 -4.42 -2.74 8.62
C LEU A 374 -3.99 -1.83 7.45
N PHE A 375 -3.15 -0.84 7.70
CA PHE A 375 -2.83 0.24 6.75
C PHE A 375 -1.35 0.22 6.35
N GLU A 376 -0.78 -0.97 6.12
CA GLU A 376 0.56 -1.11 5.53
C GLU A 376 0.63 -0.40 4.17
N THR A 377 1.75 0.26 3.87
CA THR A 377 1.93 1.01 2.61
C THR A 377 3.39 1.00 2.14
N ALA A 378 3.60 0.99 0.83
CA ALA A 378 4.92 1.04 0.20
C ALA A 378 5.33 2.43 -0.27
N SER A 379 4.42 3.40 -0.23
CA SER A 379 4.70 4.78 -0.62
C SER A 379 3.97 5.78 0.28
N PHE A 380 4.62 6.92 0.49
CA PHE A 380 4.09 8.11 1.16
C PHE A 380 4.37 9.33 0.29
N SER A 381 3.49 10.32 0.31
CA SER A 381 3.75 11.60 -0.35
C SER A 381 3.06 12.75 0.37
N GLU A 382 3.76 13.88 0.51
CA GLU A 382 3.39 15.00 1.39
C GLU A 382 2.05 15.67 1.02
N ASN A 383 1.63 15.72 -0.25
CA ASN A 383 0.30 16.29 -0.62
C ASN A 383 -0.87 15.33 -0.41
N ASP A 384 -0.70 14.24 0.36
CA ASP A 384 -1.81 13.34 0.68
C ASP A 384 -2.91 14.04 1.52
N ALA A 385 -2.62 15.18 2.15
CA ALA A 385 -3.57 16.04 2.85
C ALA A 385 -4.65 16.68 1.95
N GLU A 386 -4.41 16.85 0.64
CA GLU A 386 -5.40 17.42 -0.29
C GLU A 386 -6.40 16.38 -0.84
N ARG A 387 -6.17 15.09 -0.58
CA ARG A 387 -7.01 14.01 -1.11
C ARG A 387 -8.42 14.02 -0.55
N THR A 388 -8.60 14.28 0.74
CA THR A 388 -9.94 14.34 1.34
C THR A 388 -10.80 15.36 0.60
N LYS A 389 -10.26 16.56 0.33
CA LYS A 389 -10.94 17.60 -0.44
C LYS A 389 -11.29 17.15 -1.85
N GLN A 390 -10.37 16.47 -2.53
CA GLN A 390 -10.63 15.94 -3.88
C GLN A 390 -11.77 14.92 -3.89
N TYR A 391 -11.87 14.05 -2.88
CA TYR A 391 -12.99 13.10 -2.77
C TYR A 391 -14.31 13.76 -2.37
N GLN A 392 -14.30 14.78 -1.51
CA GLN A 392 -15.50 15.57 -1.20
C GLN A 392 -16.05 16.27 -2.45
N VAL A 393 -15.16 16.84 -3.26
CA VAL A 393 -15.52 17.43 -4.56
C VAL A 393 -16.11 16.37 -5.49
N GLU A 394 -15.52 15.17 -5.55
CA GLU A 394 -16.06 14.08 -6.36
C GLU A 394 -17.44 13.61 -5.88
N ALA A 395 -17.65 13.53 -4.56
CA ALA A 395 -18.93 13.17 -3.98
C ALA A 395 -20.01 14.20 -4.31
N GLN A 396 -19.69 15.49 -4.19
CA GLN A 396 -20.60 16.56 -4.61
C GLN A 396 -20.89 16.49 -6.11
N ARG A 397 -19.87 16.18 -6.93
CA ARG A 397 -20.04 16.02 -8.37
C ARG A 397 -20.95 14.86 -8.74
N ALA A 398 -20.88 13.73 -8.04
CA ALA A 398 -21.78 12.60 -8.27
C ALA A 398 -23.25 13.01 -8.06
N VAL A 399 -23.51 13.85 -7.04
CA VAL A 399 -24.84 14.43 -6.80
C VAL A 399 -25.23 15.43 -7.89
N ASP A 400 -24.31 16.28 -8.33
CA ASP A 400 -24.57 17.24 -9.41
C ASP A 400 -24.84 16.53 -10.75
N LEU A 401 -24.17 15.41 -11.05
CA LEU A 401 -24.34 14.68 -12.30
C LEU A 401 -25.79 14.17 -12.50
N ASP A 402 -26.46 13.78 -11.41
CA ASP A 402 -27.88 13.38 -11.44
C ASP A 402 -28.82 14.54 -11.83
N SER A 403 -28.36 15.79 -11.78
CA SER A 403 -29.13 16.98 -12.16
C SER A 403 -29.03 17.36 -13.64
N PHE A 404 -28.11 16.76 -14.41
CA PHE A 404 -27.90 17.06 -15.83
C PHE A 404 -28.52 15.99 -16.74
N THR A 405 -29.19 16.43 -17.82
CA THR A 405 -29.82 15.55 -18.82
C THR A 405 -28.90 15.17 -19.99
N ASN A 406 -27.77 15.87 -20.19
CA ASN A 406 -26.80 15.61 -21.27
C ASN A 406 -25.34 15.68 -20.77
N VAL A 407 -24.57 14.62 -21.04
CA VAL A 407 -23.16 14.47 -20.64
C VAL A 407 -22.24 15.46 -21.37
N GLU A 408 -22.51 15.76 -22.63
CA GLU A 408 -21.66 16.66 -23.43
C GLU A 408 -21.70 18.10 -22.91
N ASP A 409 -22.90 18.59 -22.59
CA ASP A 409 -23.10 19.91 -22.00
C ASP A 409 -22.46 20.01 -20.62
N PHE A 410 -22.52 18.92 -19.84
CA PHE A 410 -21.81 18.84 -18.57
C PHE A 410 -20.29 18.96 -18.74
N LEU A 411 -19.68 18.19 -19.66
CA LEU A 411 -18.23 18.22 -19.92
C LEU A 411 -17.76 19.61 -20.40
N LYS A 412 -18.50 20.27 -21.30
CA LYS A 412 -18.22 21.65 -21.73
C LYS A 412 -18.27 22.62 -20.55
N SER A 413 -19.25 22.46 -19.65
CA SER A 413 -19.38 23.32 -18.47
C SER A 413 -18.20 23.22 -17.49
N MET A 414 -17.42 22.13 -17.54
CA MET A 414 -16.32 21.89 -16.60
C MET A 414 -15.08 22.73 -16.87
N ASN A 415 -14.95 23.35 -18.06
CA ASN A 415 -13.80 24.16 -18.47
C ASN A 415 -12.46 23.49 -18.14
N MET A 416 -12.29 22.25 -18.63
CA MET A 416 -11.14 21.42 -18.27
C MET A 416 -9.86 21.86 -18.96
N THR A 417 -8.75 21.81 -18.21
CA THR A 417 -7.40 22.06 -18.70
C THR A 417 -6.46 20.93 -18.27
N SER A 418 -5.48 20.58 -19.11
CA SER A 418 -4.52 19.51 -18.84
C SER A 418 -3.10 19.96 -19.21
N ASP A 419 -2.16 19.77 -18.31
CA ASP A 419 -0.73 19.91 -18.59
C ASP A 419 -0.15 18.53 -18.95
N VAL A 420 0.61 18.46 -20.03
CA VAL A 420 1.18 17.22 -20.58
C VAL A 420 2.69 17.33 -20.63
N LYS A 421 3.38 16.53 -19.82
CA LYS A 421 4.84 16.62 -19.65
C LYS A 421 5.51 15.25 -19.62
N ALA A 422 6.76 15.21 -20.05
CA ALA A 422 7.62 14.05 -19.80
C ALA A 422 7.87 13.88 -18.30
N PHE A 423 8.26 12.67 -17.88
CA PHE A 423 8.63 12.45 -16.49
C PHE A 423 9.90 13.24 -16.16
N ASP A 424 9.95 13.71 -14.93
CA ASP A 424 11.05 14.47 -14.36
C ASP A 424 11.18 14.15 -12.87
N SER A 425 12.19 14.75 -12.23
CA SER A 425 12.43 14.54 -10.79
C SER A 425 11.26 14.99 -9.92
N PHE A 426 10.43 15.93 -10.38
CA PHE A 426 9.28 16.45 -9.62
C PHE A 426 8.06 15.53 -9.71
N SER A 427 7.81 14.94 -10.88
CA SER A 427 6.70 14.03 -11.14
C SER A 427 6.97 12.61 -10.68
N LYS A 428 8.25 12.20 -10.55
CA LYS A 428 8.66 10.86 -10.15
C LYS A 428 7.88 10.25 -8.96
N PRO A 429 7.77 10.92 -7.79
CA PRO A 429 7.05 10.33 -6.65
C PRO A 429 5.57 10.08 -6.96
N ARG A 430 4.95 10.97 -7.76
CA ARG A 430 3.53 10.86 -8.14
C ARG A 430 3.29 9.82 -9.22
N VAL A 431 4.21 9.65 -10.16
CA VAL A 431 4.15 8.55 -11.14
C VAL A 431 4.22 7.21 -10.41
N SER A 432 5.24 7.01 -9.57
CA SER A 432 5.41 5.80 -8.74
C SER A 432 4.14 5.52 -7.92
N GLN A 433 3.66 6.51 -7.16
CA GLN A 433 2.45 6.39 -6.37
C GLN A 433 1.22 6.03 -7.22
N LEU A 434 0.98 6.71 -8.35
CA LEU A 434 -0.18 6.41 -9.18
C LEU A 434 -0.11 4.99 -9.74
N THR A 435 1.07 4.52 -10.15
CA THR A 435 1.23 3.15 -10.64
C THR A 435 0.92 2.11 -9.56
N GLN A 436 1.32 2.35 -8.30
CA GLN A 436 1.05 1.48 -7.16
C GLN A 436 -0.41 1.49 -6.71
N ARG A 437 -1.14 2.59 -6.92
CA ARG A 437 -2.53 2.74 -6.44
C ARG A 437 -3.60 2.42 -7.49
N SER A 438 -3.31 2.61 -8.78
CA SER A 438 -4.28 2.39 -9.87
C SER A 438 -4.40 0.92 -10.24
N ASN A 439 -5.51 0.30 -9.84
CA ASN A 439 -5.81 -1.11 -10.10
C ASN A 439 -6.90 -1.30 -11.16
N GLN A 440 -7.90 -0.42 -11.20
CA GLN A 440 -9.06 -0.59 -12.10
C GLN A 440 -8.79 -0.09 -13.51
N PHE A 441 -8.05 1.01 -13.63
CA PHE A 441 -7.59 1.55 -14.92
C PHE A 441 -6.06 1.44 -15.02
N ASN A 442 -5.59 0.20 -15.15
CA ASN A 442 -4.21 -0.13 -15.47
C ASN A 442 -4.23 -1.34 -16.42
N LEU A 443 -3.87 -1.10 -17.68
CA LEU A 443 -4.11 -2.07 -18.76
C LEU A 443 -3.22 -3.31 -18.66
N ARG A 444 -2.01 -3.16 -18.10
CA ARG A 444 -1.01 -4.23 -17.99
C ARG A 444 -0.62 -4.55 -16.55
N THR A 445 -1.17 -3.82 -15.57
CA THR A 445 -0.84 -3.91 -14.14
C THR A 445 0.63 -3.68 -13.80
N VAL A 446 1.34 -2.93 -14.67
CA VAL A 446 2.74 -2.53 -14.46
C VAL A 446 2.82 -1.56 -13.28
N ARG A 447 3.83 -1.78 -12.42
CA ARG A 447 4.10 -0.99 -11.21
C ARG A 447 5.54 -0.53 -11.26
N TYR A 448 5.76 0.76 -11.01
CA TYR A 448 7.09 1.33 -10.92
C TYR A 448 7.35 1.79 -9.49
N ALA A 449 8.48 1.39 -8.92
CA ALA A 449 9.08 2.10 -7.81
C ALA A 449 9.72 3.40 -8.35
N GLU A 450 10.09 4.33 -7.46
CA GLU A 450 10.70 5.58 -7.89
C GLU A 450 12.01 5.36 -8.67
N GLN A 451 12.81 4.37 -8.30
CA GLN A 451 14.01 4.00 -9.03
C GLN A 451 13.72 3.52 -10.46
N ASP A 452 12.62 2.78 -10.68
CA ASP A 452 12.20 2.35 -12.02
C ASP A 452 11.83 3.57 -12.88
N VAL A 453 11.15 4.56 -12.28
CA VAL A 453 10.81 5.82 -12.96
C VAL A 453 12.08 6.62 -13.31
N ASP A 454 13.08 6.66 -12.43
CA ASP A 454 14.37 7.31 -12.72
C ASP A 454 15.10 6.67 -13.91
N LEU A 455 14.97 5.34 -14.08
CA LEU A 455 15.50 4.65 -15.25
C LEU A 455 14.73 5.03 -16.53
N LEU A 456 13.40 5.13 -16.45
CA LEU A 456 12.56 5.56 -17.57
C LEU A 456 12.85 7.00 -18.00
N ILE A 457 13.09 7.91 -17.05
CA ILE A 457 13.46 9.32 -17.32
C ILE A 457 14.75 9.41 -18.14
N LYS A 458 15.71 8.51 -17.89
CA LYS A 458 17.04 8.49 -18.53
C LYS A 458 17.09 7.62 -19.79
N SER A 459 16.00 6.94 -20.13
CA SER A 459 15.99 5.94 -21.19
C SER A 459 15.79 6.58 -22.57
N ASP A 460 16.73 6.34 -23.48
CA ASP A 460 16.55 6.71 -24.89
C ASP A 460 15.55 5.81 -25.63
N ASP A 461 15.21 4.64 -25.08
CA ASP A 461 14.28 3.67 -25.69
C ASP A 461 12.80 3.95 -25.37
N HIS A 462 12.50 4.97 -24.55
CA HIS A 462 11.15 5.25 -24.07
C HIS A 462 10.73 6.70 -24.31
N TYR A 463 9.43 6.91 -24.53
CA TYR A 463 8.78 8.20 -24.32
C TYR A 463 7.86 8.10 -23.12
N THR A 464 8.03 9.00 -22.15
CA THR A 464 7.18 9.09 -20.97
C THR A 464 6.26 10.29 -21.10
N LEU A 465 4.97 10.15 -20.77
CA LEU A 465 4.03 11.25 -20.69
C LEU A 465 3.22 11.15 -19.41
N SER A 466 3.09 12.28 -18.72
CA SER A 466 2.22 12.47 -17.56
C SER A 466 1.19 13.54 -17.90
N PHE A 467 -0.03 13.35 -17.40
CA PHE A 467 -1.12 14.29 -17.63
C PHE A 467 -1.67 14.76 -16.29
N THR A 468 -1.93 16.06 -16.18
CA THR A 468 -2.71 16.64 -15.09
C THR A 468 -4.14 16.94 -15.54
N LEU A 469 -5.07 17.20 -14.61
CA LEU A 469 -6.39 17.70 -14.96
C LEU A 469 -6.87 18.73 -13.95
N LYS A 470 -7.20 19.92 -14.43
CA LYS A 470 -7.88 20.95 -13.63
C LYS A 470 -9.22 21.27 -14.25
N ASP A 471 -10.25 21.34 -13.41
CA ASP A 471 -11.63 21.67 -13.78
C ASP A 471 -12.19 22.77 -12.87
N LYS A 472 -13.44 23.21 -13.10
CA LYS A 472 -14.08 24.28 -12.33
C LYS A 472 -14.17 24.02 -10.82
N TYR A 473 -14.10 22.76 -10.40
CA TYR A 473 -14.19 22.37 -8.99
C TYR A 473 -12.81 22.24 -8.33
N GLY A 474 -11.73 22.12 -9.09
CA GLY A 474 -10.39 22.10 -8.54
C GLY A 474 -9.32 21.45 -9.41
N ASP A 475 -8.13 21.35 -8.83
CA ASP A 475 -6.99 20.67 -9.42
C ASP A 475 -6.98 19.19 -9.00
N ASN A 476 -7.01 18.29 -9.98
CA ASN A 476 -6.95 16.85 -9.77
C ASN A 476 -5.49 16.35 -9.80
N GLY A 477 -4.48 17.20 -9.96
CA GLY A 477 -3.07 16.84 -10.02
C GLY A 477 -2.75 15.88 -11.17
N LEU A 478 -1.69 15.09 -11.02
CA LEU A 478 -1.29 14.05 -11.98
C LEU A 478 -2.31 12.90 -11.95
N ILE A 479 -2.92 12.61 -13.10
CA ILE A 479 -4.04 11.67 -13.23
C ILE A 479 -3.82 10.60 -14.30
N CYS A 480 -2.85 10.74 -15.20
CA CYS A 480 -2.53 9.73 -16.21
C CYS A 480 -1.02 9.58 -16.36
N VAL A 481 -0.58 8.34 -16.56
CA VAL A 481 0.81 7.94 -16.80
C VAL A 481 0.83 7.08 -18.04
N ILE A 482 1.63 7.50 -19.02
CA ILE A 482 1.89 6.77 -20.26
C ILE A 482 3.40 6.51 -20.37
N VAL A 483 3.75 5.26 -20.67
CA VAL A 483 5.09 4.86 -21.08
C VAL A 483 4.99 4.20 -22.44
N LEU A 484 5.66 4.77 -23.44
CA LEU A 484 5.75 4.25 -24.80
C LEU A 484 7.16 3.69 -25.03
N GLU A 485 7.26 2.42 -25.37
CA GLU A 485 8.50 1.73 -25.72
C GLU A 485 8.72 1.77 -27.25
N LYS A 486 9.94 2.07 -27.68
CA LYS A 486 10.35 2.06 -29.09
C LYS A 486 10.67 0.63 -29.53
N LYS A 487 9.65 -0.16 -29.92
CA LYS A 487 9.83 -1.56 -30.36
C LYS A 487 10.57 -1.69 -31.69
N SER A 488 10.33 -0.77 -32.62
CA SER A 488 10.92 -0.78 -33.96
C SER A 488 10.92 0.64 -34.54
N PRO A 489 11.60 0.89 -35.67
CA PRO A 489 11.57 2.19 -36.34
C PRO A 489 10.16 2.67 -36.73
N GLU A 490 9.19 1.76 -36.86
CA GLU A 490 7.83 2.07 -37.31
C GLU A 490 6.77 1.91 -36.22
N THR A 491 7.12 1.33 -35.07
CA THR A 491 6.15 0.91 -34.04
C THR A 491 6.50 1.42 -32.64
N LEU A 492 5.56 2.13 -32.04
CA LEU A 492 5.53 2.40 -30.60
C LEU A 492 4.64 1.38 -29.89
N PHE A 493 5.12 0.84 -28.77
CA PHE A 493 4.33 0.00 -27.89
C PHE A 493 3.94 0.76 -26.63
N ILE A 494 2.68 0.67 -26.25
CA ILE A 494 2.16 1.23 -25.01
C ILE A 494 2.49 0.24 -23.89
N ASP A 495 3.67 0.40 -23.29
CA ASP A 495 4.08 -0.40 -22.15
C ASP A 495 3.21 -0.12 -20.93
N THR A 496 2.93 1.15 -20.66
CA THR A 496 2.06 1.53 -19.56
C THR A 496 1.02 2.54 -20.01
N TRP A 497 -0.24 2.23 -19.74
CA TRP A 497 -1.33 3.18 -19.74
C TRP A 497 -2.16 2.97 -18.48
N LEU A 498 -2.14 3.96 -17.61
CA LEU A 498 -2.98 3.97 -16.42
C LEU A 498 -3.55 5.36 -16.14
N MET A 499 -4.73 5.38 -15.54
CA MET A 499 -5.43 6.59 -15.15
C MET A 499 -5.91 6.50 -13.71
N SER A 500 -6.05 7.66 -13.07
CA SER A 500 -6.72 7.78 -11.78
C SER A 500 -8.21 7.56 -11.96
N CYS A 501 -8.83 6.79 -11.06
CA CYS A 501 -10.24 6.43 -11.11
C CYS A 501 -11.18 7.65 -11.04
N ARG A 502 -10.71 8.80 -10.55
CA ARG A 502 -11.48 10.04 -10.49
C ARG A 502 -11.75 10.65 -11.87
N VAL A 503 -10.84 10.55 -12.84
CA VAL A 503 -10.97 11.29 -14.12
C VAL A 503 -11.63 10.49 -15.25
N LEU A 504 -12.16 9.31 -14.94
CA LEU A 504 -12.76 8.44 -15.95
C LEU A 504 -14.04 9.04 -16.51
N LYS A 505 -14.31 8.77 -17.80
CA LYS A 505 -15.47 9.33 -18.53
C LYS A 505 -15.47 10.88 -18.64
N ARG A 506 -14.31 11.53 -18.49
CA ARG A 506 -14.15 12.98 -18.71
C ARG A 506 -13.61 13.33 -20.10
N GLY A 507 -13.51 12.35 -21.01
CA GLY A 507 -12.85 12.51 -22.30
C GLY A 507 -11.31 12.45 -22.22
N MET A 508 -10.75 12.12 -21.04
CA MET A 508 -9.30 11.98 -20.86
C MET A 508 -8.75 10.81 -21.68
N GLU A 509 -9.53 9.74 -21.85
CA GLU A 509 -9.17 8.60 -22.68
C GLU A 509 -8.87 9.01 -24.13
N ASP A 510 -9.77 9.80 -24.71
CA ASP A 510 -9.66 10.28 -26.09
C ASP A 510 -8.56 11.36 -26.21
N PHE A 511 -8.45 12.26 -25.23
CA PHE A 511 -7.39 13.27 -25.18
C PHE A 511 -6.00 12.63 -25.10
N THR A 512 -5.83 11.62 -24.24
CA THR A 512 -4.57 10.89 -24.10
C THR A 512 -4.20 10.17 -25.40
N LEU A 513 -5.17 9.56 -26.09
CA LEU A 513 -4.92 8.93 -27.38
C LEU A 513 -4.47 9.94 -28.44
N ASN A 514 -5.14 11.10 -28.53
CA ASN A 514 -4.74 12.18 -29.43
C ASN A 514 -3.26 12.54 -29.22
N THR A 515 -2.84 12.72 -27.96
CA THR A 515 -1.44 13.03 -27.62
C THR A 515 -0.46 11.89 -27.97
N ILE A 516 -0.83 10.62 -27.73
CA ILE A 516 -0.01 9.46 -28.11
C ILE A 516 0.20 9.44 -29.63
N VAL A 517 -0.87 9.63 -30.40
CA VAL A 517 -0.81 9.65 -31.86
C VAL A 517 -0.02 10.84 -32.38
N GLU A 518 -0.15 12.03 -31.78
CA GLU A 518 0.68 13.19 -32.12
C GLU A 518 2.17 12.93 -31.86
N THR A 519 2.49 12.28 -30.73
CA THR A 519 3.85 11.87 -30.40
C THR A 519 4.39 10.88 -31.43
N ALA A 520 3.58 9.89 -31.84
CA ALA A 520 3.92 8.93 -32.88
C ALA A 520 4.19 9.64 -34.23
N LYS A 521 3.27 10.52 -34.68
CA LYS A 521 3.39 11.29 -35.92
C LYS A 521 4.64 12.15 -35.95
N LYS A 522 4.90 12.90 -34.88
CA LYS A 522 6.05 13.82 -34.77
C LYS A 522 7.39 13.10 -34.89
N ASN A 523 7.46 11.84 -34.49
CA ASN A 523 8.67 11.03 -34.50
C ASN A 523 8.70 9.98 -35.63
N GLY A 524 7.73 10.00 -36.55
CA GLY A 524 7.74 9.16 -37.75
C GLY A 524 7.26 7.71 -37.57
N TYR A 525 6.59 7.38 -36.47
CA TYR A 525 6.03 6.05 -36.26
C TYR A 525 4.71 5.87 -37.02
N GLN A 526 4.51 4.67 -37.58
CA GLN A 526 3.33 4.32 -38.37
C GLN A 526 2.27 3.58 -37.55
N TYR A 527 2.71 2.87 -36.50
CA TYR A 527 1.83 2.03 -35.69
C TYR A 527 2.00 2.32 -34.21
N VAL A 528 0.88 2.30 -33.50
CA VAL A 528 0.82 2.25 -32.03
C VAL A 528 0.20 0.92 -31.64
N VAL A 529 0.90 0.19 -30.78
CA VAL A 529 0.49 -1.15 -30.33
C VAL A 529 0.25 -1.12 -28.83
N GLY A 530 -0.83 -1.75 -28.39
CA GLY A 530 -1.18 -1.91 -26.99
C GLY A 530 -1.44 -3.35 -26.63
N GLU A 531 -1.41 -3.65 -25.33
CA GLU A 531 -1.71 -4.96 -24.77
C GLU A 531 -2.59 -4.78 -23.54
N TYR A 532 -3.61 -5.64 -23.41
CA TYR A 532 -4.45 -5.70 -22.23
C TYR A 532 -4.22 -7.03 -21.52
N LEU A 533 -3.72 -6.97 -20.28
CA LEU A 533 -3.54 -8.15 -19.43
C LEU A 533 -4.72 -8.24 -18.46
N PRO A 534 -5.66 -9.19 -18.68
CA PRO A 534 -6.87 -9.26 -17.88
C PRO A 534 -6.57 -9.67 -16.44
N THR A 535 -7.19 -8.95 -15.51
CA THR A 535 -7.22 -9.29 -14.08
C THR A 535 -8.63 -9.13 -13.54
N ALA A 536 -8.90 -9.66 -12.35
CA ALA A 536 -10.18 -9.46 -11.67
C ALA A 536 -10.52 -7.97 -11.45
N LYS A 537 -9.51 -7.09 -11.34
CA LYS A 537 -9.70 -5.68 -10.95
C LYS A 537 -9.80 -4.71 -12.12
N ASN A 538 -9.18 -5.02 -13.27
CA ASN A 538 -9.11 -4.12 -14.42
C ASN A 538 -10.14 -4.46 -15.53
N GLN A 539 -11.21 -5.19 -15.20
CA GLN A 539 -12.24 -5.58 -16.17
C GLN A 539 -12.90 -4.36 -16.85
N MET A 540 -12.94 -3.22 -16.17
CA MET A 540 -13.54 -2.00 -16.73
C MET A 540 -12.82 -1.46 -17.98
N VAL A 541 -11.56 -1.85 -18.20
CA VAL A 541 -10.76 -1.43 -19.37
C VAL A 541 -10.63 -2.51 -20.43
N ARG A 542 -11.34 -3.64 -20.31
CA ARG A 542 -11.30 -4.75 -21.29
C ARG A 542 -11.53 -4.27 -22.71
N ASP A 543 -12.53 -3.42 -22.89
CA ASP A 543 -12.97 -2.92 -24.20
C ASP A 543 -12.37 -1.52 -24.48
N HIS A 544 -11.30 -1.13 -23.78
CA HIS A 544 -10.72 0.22 -23.89
C HIS A 544 -10.10 0.48 -25.27
N TYR A 545 -9.21 -0.40 -25.72
CA TYR A 545 -8.55 -0.27 -27.02
C TYR A 545 -9.54 -0.31 -28.19
N GLU A 546 -10.52 -1.21 -28.13
CA GLU A 546 -11.58 -1.30 -29.15
C GLU A 546 -12.38 0.01 -29.26
N ARG A 547 -12.84 0.57 -28.13
CA ARG A 547 -13.54 1.88 -28.10
C ARG A 547 -12.66 3.04 -28.59
N LEU A 548 -11.35 2.89 -28.48
CA LEU A 548 -10.38 3.85 -28.96
C LEU A 548 -10.07 3.71 -30.46
N GLY A 549 -10.60 2.68 -31.14
CA GLY A 549 -10.42 2.47 -32.57
C GLY A 549 -9.22 1.57 -32.93
N PHE A 550 -8.63 0.88 -31.95
CA PHE A 550 -7.62 -0.13 -32.23
C PHE A 550 -8.29 -1.39 -32.77
N SER A 551 -7.60 -2.07 -33.69
CA SER A 551 -8.00 -3.38 -34.21
C SER A 551 -7.25 -4.48 -33.47
N ALA A 552 -7.96 -5.54 -33.08
CA ALA A 552 -7.34 -6.72 -32.48
C ALA A 552 -6.53 -7.51 -33.51
N LYS A 553 -5.29 -7.86 -33.19
CA LYS A 553 -4.44 -8.75 -33.97
C LYS A 553 -3.68 -9.66 -33.00
N GLU A 554 -4.03 -10.94 -33.00
CA GLU A 554 -3.52 -11.92 -32.01
C GLU A 554 -3.81 -11.44 -30.57
N ASP A 555 -2.80 -11.37 -29.71
CA ASP A 555 -2.91 -10.91 -28.31
C ASP A 555 -2.68 -9.39 -28.16
N GLN A 556 -2.63 -8.64 -29.27
CA GLN A 556 -2.31 -7.22 -29.28
C GLN A 556 -3.40 -6.37 -29.95
N TRP A 557 -3.38 -5.08 -29.62
CA TRP A 557 -4.25 -4.06 -30.19
C TRP A 557 -3.42 -3.12 -31.04
N ILE A 558 -3.78 -2.91 -32.30
CA ILE A 558 -2.99 -2.12 -33.24
C ILE A 558 -3.81 -0.94 -33.76
N LEU A 559 -3.20 0.25 -33.73
CA LEU A 559 -3.73 1.45 -34.35
C LEU A 559 -2.78 1.93 -35.44
N ASN A 560 -3.33 2.17 -36.64
CA ASN A 560 -2.62 2.84 -37.73
C ASN A 560 -2.67 4.36 -37.51
N VAL A 561 -1.51 4.96 -37.31
CA VAL A 561 -1.34 6.39 -37.00
C VAL A 561 -1.87 7.29 -38.13
N ASN A 562 -1.77 6.85 -39.38
CA ASN A 562 -2.18 7.62 -40.56
C ASN A 562 -3.69 7.58 -40.80
N GLU A 563 -4.36 6.52 -40.33
CA GLU A 563 -5.82 6.35 -40.46
C GLU A 563 -6.57 6.94 -39.27
N TYR A 564 -5.87 7.26 -38.18
CA TYR A 564 -6.47 7.83 -36.98
C TYR A 564 -7.04 9.23 -37.23
N GLN A 565 -8.34 9.38 -36.93
CA GLN A 565 -9.03 10.67 -36.88
C GLN A 565 -8.99 11.22 -35.46
N THR A 566 -8.50 12.44 -35.30
CA THR A 566 -8.47 13.13 -34.01
C THR A 566 -9.87 13.20 -33.41
N LYS A 567 -10.00 12.70 -32.19
CA LYS A 567 -11.28 12.67 -31.47
C LYS A 567 -11.60 14.04 -30.88
N GLU A 568 -12.87 14.40 -30.88
CA GLU A 568 -13.36 15.61 -30.21
C GLU A 568 -13.20 15.48 -28.69
N VAL A 569 -12.62 16.50 -28.08
CA VAL A 569 -12.33 16.56 -26.64
C VAL A 569 -12.62 17.95 -26.10
N PHE A 570 -13.09 18.03 -24.86
CA PHE A 570 -13.39 19.30 -24.17
C PHE A 570 -12.33 19.65 -23.12
N ILE A 571 -11.08 19.30 -23.40
CA ILE A 571 -9.92 19.51 -22.53
C ILE A 571 -8.92 20.37 -23.29
N ASN A 572 -8.61 21.54 -22.74
CA ASN A 572 -7.63 22.43 -23.35
C ASN A 572 -6.22 22.09 -22.84
N PRO A 573 -5.24 21.85 -23.73
CA PRO A 573 -3.85 21.70 -23.32
C PRO A 573 -3.33 23.04 -22.80
N ASN A 574 -2.75 23.06 -21.60
CA ASN A 574 -1.95 24.19 -21.14
C ASN A 574 -0.59 24.09 -21.83
N LEU A 575 -0.38 24.92 -22.86
CA LEU A 575 0.89 25.03 -23.58
C LEU A 575 1.97 25.73 -22.76
#